data_AF-A0A958T5F2-F1
#
_entry.id   AF-A0A958T5F2-F1
#
_cell.length_a   1.000
_cell.length_b   1.000
_cell.length_c   1.000
_cell.angle_alpha   90.00
_cell.angle_beta   90.00
_cell.angle_gamma   90.00
#
_symmetry.space_group_name_H-M   'P 1'
#
loop_
_entity.id
_entity.type
_entity.pdbx_description
1 polymer ?
#
loop_
_entity_poly.entity_id
_entity_poly.type
_entity_poly.pdbx_seq_one_letter_code
_entity_poly.pdbx_strand_id
1 'polypeptide(L)' 'DQMGLTCLLTMVVIAFVSYSEGKGKDNEKGINLSKQLFKTTPTFNIGAFAVLIILAVLYAYFWN' A
#
# COMPACT_ATOMS: atom_id res chain seq x y z
N ASP A 1 -14.83 2.15 -9.99
CA ASP A 1 -13.86 1.46 -10.89
C ASP A 1 -12.94 2.38 -11.66
N GLN A 2 -13.45 3.49 -12.24
CA GLN A 2 -12.64 4.43 -13.03
C GLN A 2 -11.36 4.90 -12.32
N MET A 3 -11.44 5.34 -11.07
CA MET A 3 -10.28 5.82 -10.31
C MET A 3 -9.24 4.71 -10.03
N GLY A 4 -9.71 3.49 -9.72
CA GLY A 4 -8.83 2.35 -9.46
C GLY A 4 -8.05 1.93 -10.72
N LEU A 5 -8.74 1.89 -11.87
CA LEU A 5 -8.11 1.61 -13.16
C LEU A 5 -7.09 2.69 -13.55
N THR A 6 -7.41 3.97 -13.34
CA THR A 6 -6.46 5.07 -13.60
C THR A 6 -5.21 4.97 -12.73
N CYS A 7 -5.35 4.58 -11.46
CA CYS A 7 -4.23 4.38 -10.56
C CYS A 7 -3.30 3.25 -11.06
N LEU A 8 -3.87 2.08 -11.38
CA LEU A 8 -3.12 0.93 -11.88
C LEU A 8 -2.40 1.26 -13.19
N LEU A 9 -3.08 1.88 -14.15
CA LEU A 9 -2.50 2.26 -15.44
C LEU A 9 -1.32 3.22 -15.24
N THR A 10 -1.50 4.25 -14.41
CA THR A 10 -0.43 5.21 -14.11
C THR A 10 0.78 4.54 -13.48
N MET A 11 0.58 3.64 -12.51
CA MET A 11 1.68 2.88 -11.90
C MET A 11 2.43 2.02 -12.92
N VAL A 12 1.72 1.37 -13.86
CA VAL A 12 2.33 0.56 -14.92
C VAL A 12 3.19 1.41 -15.86
N VAL A 13 2.68 2.57 -16.29
CA VAL A 13 3.43 3.48 -17.17
C VAL A 13 4.70 3.98 -16.49
N ILE A 14 4.61 4.41 -15.23
CA ILE A 14 5.77 4.87 -14.45
C ILE A 14 6.80 3.74 -14.32
N ALA A 15 6.37 2.53 -13.94
CA ALA A 15 7.27 1.39 -13.79
C ALA A 15 8.00 1.04 -15.10
N PHE A 16 7.30 1.05 -16.24
CA PHE A 16 7.89 0.76 -17.54
C PHE A 16 8.92 1.80 -17.96
N VAL A 17 8.57 3.09 -17.88
CA VAL A 17 9.46 4.19 -18.26
C VAL A 17 10.70 4.22 -17.35
N SER A 18 10.50 4.15 -16.03
CA SER A 18 11.61 4.14 -15.07
C SER A 18 12.53 2.93 -15.23
N TYR A 19 11.98 1.75 -15.56
CA TYR A 19 12.79 0.57 -15.84
C TYR A 19 13.61 0.73 -17.13
N SER A 20 13.01 1.28 -18.18
CA SER A 20 13.71 1.53 -19.45
C SER A 20 14.86 2.55 -19.30
N GLU A 21 14.67 3.61 -18.51
CA GLU A 21 15.69 4.63 -18.24
C GLU A 21 16.78 4.14 -17.29
N GLY A 22 16.39 3.60 -16.13
CA GLY A 22 17.31 3.15 -15.09
C GLY A 22 17.94 1.78 -15.35
N LYS A 23 17.46 1.04 -16.35
CA LYS A 23 17.85 -0.35 -16.69
C LYS A 23 17.81 -1.28 -15.47
N GLY A 24 16.80 -1.08 -14.62
CA GLY A 24 16.61 -1.84 -13.38
C GLY A 24 17.59 -1.53 -12.25
N LYS A 25 18.41 -0.47 -12.33
CA LYS A 25 19.24 -0.01 -11.22
C LYS A 25 18.43 0.86 -10.27
N ASP A 26 18.78 0.79 -8.98
CA ASP A 26 18.24 1.71 -7.99
C ASP A 26 18.61 3.15 -8.33
N ASN A 27 17.61 4.04 -8.23
CA ASN A 27 17.81 5.46 -8.47
C ASN A 27 18.59 6.06 -7.30
N GLU A 28 19.55 6.96 -7.56
CA GLU A 28 20.33 7.65 -6.52
C GLU A 28 19.44 8.46 -5.55
N LYS A 29 18.27 8.91 -6.02
CA LYS A 29 17.26 9.60 -5.21
C LYS A 29 16.17 8.66 -4.68
N GLY A 30 16.36 7.34 -4.82
CA GLY A 30 15.47 6.33 -4.32
C GLY A 30 15.37 6.38 -2.79
N ILE A 31 14.17 6.22 -2.26
CA ILE A 31 13.95 6.15 -0.81
C ILE A 31 14.37 4.77 -0.33
N ASN A 32 15.34 4.71 0.57
CA ASN A 32 15.77 3.46 1.18
C ASN A 32 14.73 2.97 2.19
N LEU A 33 14.00 1.92 1.82
CA LEU A 33 13.02 1.27 2.69
C LEU A 33 13.71 0.24 3.59
N SER A 34 13.53 0.37 4.91
CA SER A 34 14.01 -0.60 5.88
C SER A 34 12.85 -1.19 6.68
N LYS A 35 13.01 -2.44 7.13
CA LYS A 35 11.97 -3.14 7.93
C LYS A 35 11.63 -2.41 9.23
N GLN A 36 12.58 -1.64 9.78
CA GLN A 36 12.39 -0.90 11.02
C GLN A 36 11.37 0.25 10.86
N LEU A 37 11.30 0.87 9.67
CA LEU A 37 10.34 1.95 9.40
C LEU A 37 8.88 1.51 9.56
N PHE A 38 8.61 0.22 9.34
CA PHE A 38 7.26 -0.35 9.40
C PHE A 38 7.01 -1.15 10.68
N LYS A 39 7.96 -1.18 11.62
CA LYS A 39 7.81 -1.92 12.88
C LYS A 39 6.86 -1.17 13.81
N THR A 40 5.70 -1.77 14.06
CA THR A 40 4.69 -1.26 15.00
C THR A 40 4.84 -1.88 16.39
N THR A 41 4.28 -1.23 17.41
CA THR A 41 4.25 -1.76 18.78
C THR A 41 3.11 -2.77 18.95
N PRO A 42 3.23 -3.75 19.88
CA PRO A 42 2.15 -4.69 20.18
C PRO A 42 0.83 -3.98 20.54
N THR A 43 0.90 -2.90 21.32
CA THR A 43 -0.27 -2.10 21.70
C THR A 43 -0.97 -1.49 20.49
N PHE A 44 -0.22 -0.93 19.53
CA PHE A 44 -0.79 -0.40 18.29
C PHE A 44 -1.49 -1.50 17.49
N ASN A 45 -0.87 -2.67 17.37
CA ASN A 45 -1.44 -3.78 16.60
C ASN A 45 -2.77 -4.27 17.19
N ILE A 46 -2.86 -4.40 18.51
CA ILE A 46 -4.11 -4.78 19.19
C ILE A 46 -5.21 -3.76 18.87
N GLY A 47 -4.90 -2.46 18.96
CA GLY A 47 -5.84 -1.39 18.60
C GLY A 47 -6.28 -1.44 17.13
N ALA A 48 -5.32 -1.62 16.21
CA ALA A 48 -5.61 -1.73 14.78
C ALA A 48 -6.55 -2.93 14.48
N PHE A 49 -6.30 -4.09 15.08
CA PHE A 49 -7.16 -5.26 14.92
C PHE A 49 -8.57 -5.03 15.50
N ALA A 50 -8.70 -4.34 16.63
CA ALA A 50 -10.01 -3.99 17.18
C ALA A 50 -10.84 -3.16 16.18
N VAL A 51 -10.22 -2.15 15.55
CA VAL A 51 -10.88 -1.33 14.51
C VAL A 51 -11.28 -2.16 13.30
N LEU A 52 -10.38 -3.04 12.81
CA LEU A 52 -10.65 -3.92 11.68
C LEU A 52 -11.82 -4.87 11.95
N ILE A 53 -11.89 -5.44 13.16
CA ILE A 53 -12.99 -6.35 13.55
C ILE A 53 -14.31 -5.61 13.60
N ILE A 54 -14.35 -4.42 14.22
CA ILE A 54 -15.57 -3.59 14.27
C ILE A 54 -16.03 -3.27 12.84
N LEU A 55 -15.12 -2.83 11.97
CA LEU A 55 -15.44 -2.51 10.58
C LEU A 55 -15.96 -3.73 9.82
N ALA A 56 -15.33 -4.89 9.99
CA ALA A 56 -15.77 -6.14 9.38
C ALA A 56 -17.18 -6.53 9.82
N VAL A 57 -17.50 -6.41 11.11
CA VAL A 57 -18.85 -6.67 11.65
C VAL A 57 -19.87 -5.69 11.07
N LEU A 58 -19.54 -4.39 11.03
CA LEU A 58 -20.43 -3.38 10.46
C LEU A 58 -20.76 -3.67 9.00
N TYR A 59 -19.73 -3.96 8.19
CA TYR A 59 -19.96 -4.34 6.80
C TYR A 59 -20.75 -5.64 6.70
N ALA A 60 -20.40 -6.71 7.43
CA ALA A 60 -21.13 -7.97 7.35
C ALA A 60 -22.60 -7.86 7.77
N TYR A 61 -22.90 -7.04 8.78
CA TYR A 61 -24.25 -6.89 9.32
C TYR A 61 -25.14 -6.00 8.44
N PHE A 62 -24.59 -4.90 7.91
CA PHE A 62 -25.35 -3.93 7.12
C PHE A 62 -25.28 -4.18 5.60
N TRP A 63 -24.51 -5.16 5.13
CA TRP A 63 -24.42 -5.52 3.72
C TRP A 63 -25.55 -6.49 3.34
N ASN A 64 -26.76 -5.94 3.35
CA ASN A 64 -27.99 -6.46 2.77
C ASN A 64 -28.89 -5.27 2.38
#